data_AF-G3Y2U0-F1
#
_entry.id   AF-G3Y2U0-F1
#
_cell.length_a   1.000
_cell.length_b   1.000
_cell.length_c   1.000
_cell.angle_alpha   90.00
_cell.angle_beta   90.00
_cell.angle_gamma   90.00
#
_symmetry.space_group_name_H-M   'P 1'
#
loop_
_entity.id
_entity.type
_entity.pdbx_description
1 polymer ?
#
loop_
_entity_poly.entity_id
_entity_poly.type
_entity_poly.pdbx_seq_one_letter_code
_entity_poly.pdbx_strand_id
1 'polypeptide(L)'
;MSAIQLVSTELEKSGWESEELLNKAQILMNQELAWLAKASYSIASKVFRATSLEPVMHLLDISIKATRITIEARKEIGAAEKVRSQLTSYYVEISTHFREQFKSQQIENSRNNPRYERFLSQHRTIFALDLEASTFLNDWTGVCTIVEESSPSIDEKLSSVFLDRILRSDAQLKPKVQAVKTLLRTLHASPSPFLDKSNFIVNSLPRYIRCLFQLSLDAAEYQLAESILDQTLILVQGKQTETGNENKRSLSGYPEDEIRWLSTVAFNRAVDYYLAAADMHCRRWAGRAISLADLVEDDGALGRLLRGKLEMLT
;
A
#
# COMPACT_ATOMS: atom_id res chain seq x y z
N MET A 1 -21.10 14.41 6.23
CA MET A 1 -22.18 14.84 5.33
C MET A 1 -21.55 14.98 3.95
N SER A 2 -21.85 14.07 3.02
CA SER A 2 -21.25 14.12 1.67
C SER A 2 -21.88 15.26 0.85
N ALA A 3 -21.17 15.76 -0.17
CA ALA A 3 -21.72 16.78 -1.08
C ALA A 3 -23.01 16.28 -1.77
N ILE A 4 -23.14 14.96 -1.96
CA ILE A 4 -24.34 14.30 -2.45
C ILE A 4 -25.50 14.44 -1.45
N GLN A 5 -25.24 14.28 -0.15
CA GLN A 5 -26.29 14.44 0.88
C GLN A 5 -26.82 15.87 0.99
N LEU A 6 -25.97 16.88 0.76
CA LEU A 6 -26.34 18.30 0.85
C LEU A 6 -27.15 18.77 -0.38
N VAL A 7 -26.89 18.18 -1.55
CA VAL A 7 -27.62 18.46 -2.78
C VAL A 7 -28.94 17.68 -2.83
N SER A 8 -28.96 16.42 -2.34
CA SER A 8 -30.20 15.64 -2.21
C SER A 8 -31.21 16.33 -1.27
N THR A 9 -30.75 16.90 -0.16
CA THR A 9 -31.64 17.57 0.80
C THR A 9 -32.26 18.87 0.29
N GLU A 10 -31.60 19.59 -0.63
CA GLU A 10 -32.20 20.79 -1.24
C GLU A 10 -33.07 20.47 -2.47
N LEU A 11 -32.84 19.34 -3.14
CA LEU A 11 -33.71 18.85 -4.22
C LEU A 11 -34.99 18.18 -3.68
N GLU A 12 -34.94 17.54 -2.51
CA GLU A 12 -36.14 17.01 -1.84
C GLU A 12 -37.04 18.14 -1.31
N LYS A 13 -36.46 19.25 -0.84
CA LYS A 13 -37.21 20.43 -0.39
C LYS A 13 -37.91 21.19 -1.53
N SER A 14 -37.45 21.04 -2.77
CA SER A 14 -38.03 21.76 -3.91
C SER A 14 -39.26 21.06 -4.52
N GLY A 15 -39.51 19.78 -4.20
CA GLY A 15 -40.71 19.02 -4.59
C GLY A 15 -40.69 18.46 -6.01
N TRP A 16 -39.54 17.96 -6.49
CA TRP A 16 -39.33 17.65 -7.93
C TRP A 16 -39.30 16.13 -8.19
N GLU A 17 -40.39 15.60 -8.74
CA GLU A 17 -40.62 14.15 -8.97
C GLU A 17 -40.23 13.66 -10.38
N SER A 18 -38.98 13.84 -10.82
CA SER A 18 -38.53 13.18 -12.06
C SER A 18 -37.11 12.64 -11.95
N GLU A 19 -37.01 11.32 -11.74
CA GLU A 19 -35.78 10.53 -11.69
C GLU A 19 -34.93 10.68 -12.98
N GLU A 20 -35.57 10.95 -14.12
CA GLU A 20 -34.92 11.16 -15.42
C GLU A 20 -34.22 12.54 -15.50
N LEU A 21 -34.82 13.58 -14.94
CA LEU A 21 -34.25 14.92 -14.90
C LEU A 21 -33.17 15.06 -13.82
N LEU A 22 -33.31 14.33 -12.71
CA LEU A 22 -32.28 14.22 -11.68
C LEU A 22 -31.05 13.51 -12.24
N ASN A 23 -31.23 12.43 -13.02
CA ASN A 23 -30.15 11.80 -13.78
C ASN A 23 -29.52 12.74 -14.82
N LYS A 24 -30.31 13.53 -15.55
CA LYS A 24 -29.78 14.52 -16.52
C LYS A 24 -28.99 15.64 -15.83
N ALA A 25 -29.47 16.16 -14.69
CA ALA A 25 -28.77 17.16 -13.88
C ALA A 25 -27.47 16.60 -13.29
N GLN A 26 -27.49 15.33 -12.83
CA GLN A 26 -26.30 14.63 -12.35
C GLN A 26 -25.30 14.39 -13.48
N ILE A 27 -25.75 13.98 -14.68
CA ILE A 27 -24.89 13.80 -15.85
C ILE A 27 -24.28 15.13 -16.32
N LEU A 28 -25.06 16.22 -16.32
CA LEU A 28 -24.59 17.58 -16.63
C LEU A 28 -23.53 18.03 -15.62
N MET A 29 -23.80 17.90 -14.32
CA MET A 29 -22.84 18.19 -13.25
C MET A 29 -21.56 17.34 -13.38
N ASN A 30 -21.68 16.09 -13.83
CA ASN A 30 -20.55 15.18 -14.03
C ASN A 30 -19.74 15.46 -15.32
N GLN A 31 -20.38 15.91 -16.40
CA GLN A 31 -19.69 16.40 -17.60
C GLN A 31 -18.95 17.70 -17.29
N GLU A 32 -19.55 18.57 -16.48
CA GLU A 32 -18.94 19.80 -16.00
C GLU A 32 -17.75 19.53 -15.07
N LEU A 33 -17.80 18.52 -14.19
CA LEU A 33 -16.67 18.13 -13.35
C LEU A 33 -15.51 17.49 -14.13
N ALA A 34 -15.80 16.65 -15.11
CA ALA A 34 -14.78 16.10 -16.01
C ALA A 34 -14.17 17.20 -16.90
N TRP A 35 -14.99 18.11 -17.39
CA TRP A 35 -14.53 19.31 -18.09
C TRP A 35 -13.69 20.21 -17.19
N LEU A 36 -14.10 20.41 -15.94
CA LEU A 36 -13.39 21.21 -14.95
C LEU A 36 -12.01 20.60 -14.67
N ALA A 37 -11.93 19.28 -14.47
CA ALA A 37 -10.65 18.60 -14.31
C ALA A 37 -9.73 18.81 -15.54
N LYS A 38 -10.30 18.69 -16.75
CA LYS A 38 -9.55 18.91 -18.00
C LYS A 38 -9.11 20.36 -18.18
N ALA A 39 -9.99 21.32 -17.91
CA ALA A 39 -9.74 22.74 -18.04
C ALA A 39 -8.73 23.22 -16.99
N SER A 40 -8.92 22.83 -15.73
CA SER A 40 -7.99 23.11 -14.64
C SER A 40 -6.60 22.56 -14.94
N TYR A 41 -6.47 21.34 -15.46
CA TYR A 41 -5.18 20.81 -15.90
C TYR A 41 -4.57 21.58 -17.08
N SER A 42 -5.36 21.86 -18.13
CA SER A 42 -4.83 22.59 -19.30
C SER A 42 -4.31 23.98 -18.89
N ILE A 43 -5.02 24.63 -17.98
CA ILE A 43 -4.60 25.91 -17.40
C ILE A 43 -3.37 25.70 -16.51
N ALA A 44 -3.34 24.67 -15.66
CA ALA A 44 -2.18 24.34 -14.83
C ALA A 44 -0.92 24.13 -15.68
N SER A 45 -1.01 23.31 -16.72
CA SER A 45 0.09 23.02 -17.65
C SER A 45 0.59 24.27 -18.36
N LYS A 46 -0.32 25.15 -18.82
CA LYS A 46 0.03 26.42 -19.47
C LYS A 46 0.63 27.44 -18.51
N VAL A 47 0.04 27.60 -17.34
CA VAL A 47 0.50 28.54 -16.28
C VAL A 47 1.84 28.07 -15.71
N PHE A 48 2.07 26.76 -15.60
CA PHE A 48 3.33 26.22 -15.14
C PHE A 48 4.49 26.54 -16.07
N ARG A 49 4.27 26.47 -17.39
CA ARG A 49 5.26 26.91 -18.39
C ARG A 49 5.56 28.42 -18.31
N ALA A 50 4.70 29.20 -17.67
CA ALA A 50 4.69 30.66 -17.70
C ALA A 50 4.95 31.35 -16.35
N THR A 51 5.43 30.63 -15.33
CA THR A 51 5.89 31.08 -13.99
C THR A 51 4.90 30.89 -12.82
N SER A 52 5.47 30.48 -11.67
CA SER A 52 4.89 30.20 -10.34
C SER A 52 4.15 28.85 -10.18
N LEU A 53 4.74 27.97 -9.36
CA LEU A 53 4.33 26.59 -9.08
C LEU A 53 3.01 26.47 -8.28
N GLU A 54 2.64 27.51 -7.52
CA GLU A 54 1.58 27.42 -6.51
C GLU A 54 0.15 27.40 -7.09
N PRO A 55 -0.20 28.23 -8.08
CA PRO A 55 -1.46 28.11 -8.82
C PRO A 55 -1.59 26.79 -9.58
N VAL A 56 -0.46 26.25 -10.06
CA VAL A 56 -0.43 24.98 -10.82
C VAL A 56 -0.75 23.81 -9.91
N MET A 57 -0.17 23.78 -8.71
CA MET A 57 -0.49 22.78 -7.70
C MET A 57 -1.94 22.88 -7.23
N HIS A 58 -2.49 24.10 -7.10
CA HIS A 58 -3.89 24.27 -6.76
C HIS A 58 -4.81 23.76 -7.87
N LEU A 59 -4.48 24.01 -9.13
CA LEU A 59 -5.26 23.53 -10.26
C LEU A 59 -5.13 22.02 -10.45
N LEU A 60 -3.97 21.42 -10.16
CA LEU A 60 -3.80 19.97 -10.10
C LEU A 60 -4.60 19.34 -8.97
N ASP A 61 -4.58 19.92 -7.77
CA ASP A 61 -5.40 19.48 -6.64
C ASP A 61 -6.91 19.55 -6.96
N ILE A 62 -7.36 20.62 -7.63
CA ILE A 62 -8.73 20.73 -8.15
C ILE A 62 -9.01 19.63 -9.18
N SER A 63 -8.09 19.38 -10.11
CA SER A 63 -8.24 18.37 -11.15
C SER A 63 -8.34 16.97 -10.55
N ILE A 64 -7.52 16.69 -9.53
CA ILE A 64 -7.50 15.45 -8.76
C ILE A 64 -8.81 15.27 -7.99
N LYS A 65 -9.24 16.29 -7.24
CA LYS A 65 -10.49 16.25 -6.47
C LYS A 65 -11.70 16.05 -7.38
N ALA A 66 -11.75 16.77 -8.50
CA ALA A 66 -12.81 16.64 -9.50
C ALA A 66 -12.81 15.23 -10.12
N THR A 67 -11.64 14.67 -10.43
CA THR A 67 -11.54 13.30 -10.98
C THR A 67 -11.98 12.25 -9.96
N ARG A 68 -11.57 12.39 -8.69
CA ARG A 68 -11.99 11.50 -7.60
C ARG A 68 -13.49 11.54 -7.39
N ILE A 69 -14.07 12.74 -7.28
CA ILE A 69 -15.52 12.93 -7.15
C ILE A 69 -16.25 12.30 -8.35
N THR A 70 -15.71 12.46 -9.55
CA THR A 70 -16.29 11.87 -10.76
C THR A 70 -16.23 10.35 -10.76
N ILE A 71 -15.14 9.74 -10.26
CA ILE A 71 -15.00 8.28 -10.13
C ILE A 71 -15.95 7.74 -9.05
N GLU A 72 -15.99 8.38 -7.88
CA GLU A 72 -16.87 8.02 -6.76
C GLU A 72 -18.35 8.12 -7.16
N ALA A 73 -18.77 9.23 -7.77
CA ALA A 73 -20.14 9.40 -8.27
C ALA A 73 -20.50 8.34 -9.33
N ARG A 74 -19.55 7.90 -10.15
CA ARG A 74 -19.78 6.86 -11.17
C ARG A 74 -19.79 5.44 -10.62
N LYS A 75 -19.21 5.22 -9.44
CA LYS A 75 -19.31 3.95 -8.70
C LYS A 75 -20.74 3.74 -8.20
N GLU A 76 -21.41 4.81 -7.80
CA GLU A 76 -22.82 4.79 -7.36
C GLU A 76 -23.83 4.68 -8.53
N ILE A 77 -23.50 5.25 -9.70
CA ILE A 77 -24.43 5.34 -10.85
C ILE A 77 -24.31 4.15 -11.83
N GLY A 78 -23.41 3.19 -11.60
CA GLY A 78 -23.26 2.01 -12.48
C GLY A 78 -22.83 2.34 -13.92
N ALA A 79 -22.26 3.53 -14.15
CA ALA A 79 -21.91 4.02 -15.49
C ALA A 79 -20.85 3.15 -16.18
N ALA A 80 -20.94 3.04 -17.51
CA ALA A 80 -20.13 2.16 -18.36
C ALA A 80 -18.61 2.21 -18.06
N GLU A 81 -18.03 1.03 -17.82
CA GLU A 81 -16.60 0.78 -17.52
C GLU A 81 -15.63 1.61 -18.39
N LYS A 82 -15.99 1.77 -19.67
CA LYS A 82 -15.24 2.51 -20.67
C LYS A 82 -15.00 3.98 -20.30
N VAL A 83 -15.99 4.67 -19.74
CA VAL A 83 -15.85 6.09 -19.40
C VAL A 83 -15.05 6.28 -18.11
N ARG A 84 -15.10 5.30 -17.19
CA ARG A 84 -14.23 5.26 -16.01
C ARG A 84 -12.78 5.02 -16.41
N SER A 85 -12.52 3.99 -17.22
CA SER A 85 -11.19 3.69 -17.74
C SER A 85 -10.56 4.87 -18.50
N GLN A 86 -11.31 5.59 -19.32
CA GLN A 86 -10.82 6.79 -20.03
C GLN A 86 -10.42 7.93 -19.10
N LEU A 87 -11.21 8.22 -18.06
CA LEU A 87 -10.84 9.25 -17.08
C LEU A 87 -9.60 8.84 -16.27
N THR A 88 -9.52 7.56 -15.89
CA THR A 88 -8.37 7.04 -15.15
C THR A 88 -7.09 7.08 -16.00
N SER A 89 -7.17 6.75 -17.30
CA SER A 89 -6.04 6.87 -18.23
C SER A 89 -5.56 8.32 -18.37
N TYR A 90 -6.49 9.27 -18.48
CA TYR A 90 -6.16 10.70 -18.58
C TYR A 90 -5.48 11.21 -17.31
N TYR A 91 -5.95 10.74 -16.14
CA TYR A 91 -5.32 11.04 -14.86
C TYR A 91 -3.87 10.54 -14.79
N VAL A 92 -3.59 9.29 -15.22
CA VAL A 92 -2.23 8.71 -15.21
C VAL A 92 -1.26 9.50 -16.11
N GLU A 93 -1.73 10.00 -17.24
CA GLU A 93 -0.93 10.86 -18.13
C GLU A 93 -0.54 12.18 -17.43
N ILE A 94 -1.52 12.81 -16.76
CA ILE A 94 -1.31 14.05 -16.00
C ILE A 94 -0.30 13.85 -14.88
N SER A 95 -0.48 12.80 -14.07
CA SER A 95 0.37 12.56 -12.91
C SER A 95 1.81 12.26 -13.31
N THR A 96 2.00 11.52 -14.41
CA THR A 96 3.33 11.21 -14.95
C THR A 96 4.11 12.47 -15.31
N HIS A 97 3.48 13.42 -16.00
CA HIS A 97 4.11 14.70 -16.32
C HIS A 97 4.52 15.49 -15.06
N PHE A 98 3.68 15.48 -14.03
CA PHE A 98 4.01 16.12 -12.75
C PHE A 98 5.19 15.44 -12.04
N ARG A 99 5.25 14.11 -12.03
CA ARG A 99 6.36 13.35 -11.41
C ARG A 99 7.70 13.62 -12.09
N GLU A 100 7.74 13.62 -13.41
CA GLU A 100 8.95 13.95 -14.19
C GLU A 100 9.47 15.35 -13.82
N GLN A 101 8.55 16.29 -13.69
CA GLN A 101 8.88 17.68 -13.39
C GLN A 101 9.26 17.90 -11.92
N PHE A 102 8.66 17.15 -10.98
CA PHE A 102 9.10 17.08 -9.58
C PHE A 102 10.55 16.61 -9.48
N LYS A 103 10.91 15.54 -10.20
CA LYS A 103 12.29 15.03 -10.27
C LYS A 103 13.26 16.12 -10.74
N SER A 104 12.88 16.94 -11.73
CA SER A 104 13.71 18.05 -12.21
C SER A 104 13.89 19.18 -11.19
N GLN A 105 12.88 19.51 -10.38
CA GLN A 105 12.95 20.60 -9.39
C GLN A 105 13.57 20.20 -8.04
N GLN A 106 13.77 18.90 -7.79
CA GLN A 106 14.40 18.38 -6.58
C GLN A 106 15.88 18.83 -6.45
N ILE A 107 16.49 19.29 -7.55
CA ILE A 107 17.89 19.74 -7.62
C ILE A 107 18.07 21.16 -7.05
N GLU A 108 17.02 21.99 -7.00
CA GLU A 108 17.15 23.44 -6.72
C GLU A 108 16.63 23.89 -5.34
N ASN A 109 15.80 23.10 -4.64
CA ASN A 109 15.11 23.55 -3.43
C ASN A 109 15.75 23.03 -2.13
N SER A 110 16.09 23.95 -1.23
CA SER A 110 16.63 23.62 0.10
C SER A 110 15.54 23.03 1.01
N ARG A 111 15.92 22.00 1.76
CA ARG A 111 15.07 21.14 2.60
C ARG A 111 14.31 21.87 3.72
N ASN A 112 14.68 23.12 4.01
CA ASN A 112 14.11 23.94 5.09
C ASN A 112 13.07 24.97 4.61
N ASN A 113 12.65 24.90 3.35
CA ASN A 113 11.62 25.78 2.81
C ASN A 113 10.22 25.21 3.11
N PRO A 114 9.31 25.92 3.81
CA PRO A 114 7.93 25.49 4.03
C PRO A 114 7.19 25.16 2.71
N ARG A 115 7.60 25.79 1.61
CA ARG A 115 7.10 25.50 0.27
C ARG A 115 7.46 24.09 -0.21
N TYR A 116 8.64 23.59 0.15
CA TYR A 116 9.11 22.24 -0.18
C TYR A 116 8.32 21.17 0.59
N GLU A 117 7.99 21.39 1.86
CA GLU A 117 7.15 20.45 2.62
C GLU A 117 5.75 20.30 2.03
N ARG A 118 5.12 21.41 1.66
CA ARG A 118 3.81 21.39 0.98
C ARG A 118 3.89 20.65 -0.36
N PHE A 119 4.94 20.90 -1.12
CA PHE A 119 5.19 20.25 -2.41
C PHE A 119 5.40 18.73 -2.26
N LEU A 120 6.20 18.31 -1.29
CA LEU A 120 6.44 16.90 -0.97
C LEU A 120 5.13 16.18 -0.58
N SER A 121 4.31 16.82 0.26
CA SER A 121 3.01 16.28 0.67
C SER A 121 2.07 16.04 -0.52
N GLN A 122 2.04 16.99 -1.47
CA GLN A 122 1.25 16.85 -2.69
C GLN A 122 1.80 15.77 -3.62
N HIS A 123 3.12 15.68 -3.77
CA HIS A 123 3.76 14.62 -4.56
C HIS A 123 3.44 13.21 -4.00
N ARG A 124 3.47 13.03 -2.68
CA ARG A 124 3.03 11.79 -2.03
C ARG A 124 1.55 11.48 -2.27
N THR A 125 0.71 12.51 -2.26
CA THR A 125 -0.72 12.35 -2.55
C THR A 125 -0.95 11.88 -3.98
N ILE A 126 -0.19 12.41 -4.94
CA ILE A 126 -0.25 11.96 -6.35
C ILE A 126 0.17 10.50 -6.46
N PHE A 127 1.24 10.07 -5.80
CA PHE A 127 1.63 8.66 -5.77
C PHE A 127 0.54 7.74 -5.21
N ALA A 128 -0.11 8.12 -4.10
CA ALA A 128 -1.20 7.35 -3.52
C ALA A 128 -2.37 7.16 -4.50
N LEU A 129 -2.70 8.22 -5.23
CA LEU A 129 -3.77 8.22 -6.23
C LEU A 129 -3.37 7.48 -7.51
N ASP A 130 -2.11 7.57 -7.93
CA ASP A 130 -1.56 6.79 -9.05
C ASP A 130 -1.66 5.30 -8.78
N LEU A 131 -1.28 4.88 -7.58
CA LEU A 131 -1.39 3.48 -7.20
C LEU A 131 -2.86 3.02 -7.16
N GLU A 132 -3.77 3.85 -6.66
CA GLU A 132 -5.20 3.56 -6.66
C GLU A 132 -5.76 3.46 -8.10
N ALA A 133 -5.34 4.37 -8.99
CA ALA A 133 -5.71 4.34 -10.40
C ALA A 133 -5.17 3.09 -11.11
N SER A 134 -3.91 2.73 -10.91
CA SER A 134 -3.29 1.54 -11.52
C SER A 134 -3.88 0.24 -10.97
N THR A 135 -4.17 0.16 -9.67
CA THR A 135 -4.87 -1.02 -9.10
C THR A 135 -6.28 -1.15 -9.68
N PHE A 136 -7.00 -0.04 -9.87
CA PHE A 136 -8.31 -0.02 -10.51
C PHE A 136 -8.26 -0.44 -11.99
N LEU A 137 -7.25 0.01 -12.74
CA LEU A 137 -7.03 -0.37 -14.14
C LEU A 137 -6.44 -1.79 -14.30
N ASN A 138 -6.18 -2.49 -13.20
CA ASN A 138 -5.52 -3.79 -13.17
C ASN A 138 -4.10 -3.77 -13.79
N ASP A 139 -3.45 -2.60 -13.80
CA ASP A 139 -2.07 -2.40 -14.26
C ASP A 139 -1.09 -2.61 -13.11
N TRP A 140 -0.85 -3.89 -12.78
CA TRP A 140 0.03 -4.28 -11.67
C TRP A 140 1.52 -4.04 -11.93
N THR A 141 1.90 -3.95 -13.20
CA THR A 141 3.22 -3.46 -13.61
C THR A 141 3.40 -2.01 -13.21
N GLY A 142 2.43 -1.14 -13.54
CA GLY A 142 2.42 0.26 -13.13
C GLY A 142 2.41 0.43 -11.61
N VAL A 143 1.63 -0.38 -10.88
CA VAL A 143 1.64 -0.39 -9.41
C VAL A 143 3.06 -0.61 -8.86
N CYS A 144 3.79 -1.61 -9.37
CA CYS A 144 5.16 -1.88 -8.92
C CYS A 144 6.10 -0.72 -9.26
N THR A 145 6.01 -0.18 -10.48
CA THR A 145 6.80 0.99 -10.89
C THR A 145 6.54 2.19 -10.00
N ILE A 146 5.28 2.52 -9.70
CA ILE A 146 4.90 3.62 -8.81
C ILE A 146 5.50 3.46 -7.42
N VAL A 147 5.45 2.25 -6.86
CA VAL A 147 6.06 1.93 -5.57
C VAL A 147 7.56 2.23 -5.60
N GLU A 148 8.27 1.74 -6.61
CA GLU A 148 9.72 1.96 -6.75
C GLU A 148 10.07 3.44 -6.98
N GLU A 149 9.31 4.15 -7.82
CA GLU A 149 9.49 5.59 -8.09
C GLU A 149 9.31 6.45 -6.84
N SER A 150 8.43 6.02 -5.92
CA SER A 150 8.18 6.74 -4.67
C SER A 150 9.34 6.65 -3.67
N SER A 151 10.26 5.70 -3.88
CA SER A 151 11.34 5.33 -2.94
C SER A 151 12.12 6.50 -2.33
N PRO A 152 12.53 7.56 -3.06
CA PRO A 152 13.27 8.67 -2.46
C PRO A 152 12.43 9.52 -1.48
N SER A 153 11.11 9.49 -1.64
CA SER A 153 10.17 10.37 -0.95
C SER A 153 9.20 9.64 -0.02
N ILE A 154 9.27 8.31 0.05
CA ILE A 154 8.34 7.49 0.83
C ILE A 154 8.47 7.74 2.33
N ASP A 155 7.34 7.86 3.02
CA ASP A 155 7.25 7.89 4.48
C ASP A 155 6.35 6.75 4.97
N GLU A 156 6.23 6.61 6.29
CA GLU A 156 5.38 5.59 6.91
C GLU A 156 3.90 5.74 6.52
N LYS A 157 3.43 6.97 6.30
CA LYS A 157 2.04 7.22 5.91
C LYS A 157 1.77 6.74 4.48
N LEU A 158 2.62 7.09 3.53
CA LEU A 158 2.48 6.69 2.13
C LEU A 158 2.61 5.18 1.98
N SER A 159 3.57 4.55 2.66
CA SER A 159 3.72 3.09 2.62
C SER A 159 2.48 2.37 3.17
N SER A 160 1.89 2.90 4.24
CA SER A 160 0.64 2.38 4.81
C SER A 160 -0.51 2.49 3.82
N VAL A 161 -0.67 3.65 3.17
CA VAL A 161 -1.68 3.84 2.12
C VAL A 161 -1.46 2.88 0.96
N PHE A 162 -0.22 2.66 0.52
CA PHE A 162 0.07 1.70 -0.55
C PHE A 162 -0.33 0.28 -0.19
N LEU A 163 0.11 -0.21 0.96
CA LEU A 163 -0.24 -1.57 1.41
C LEU A 163 -1.76 -1.73 1.49
N ASP A 164 -2.41 -0.77 2.13
CA ASP A 164 -3.86 -0.73 2.33
C ASP A 164 -4.65 -0.81 1.00
N ARG A 165 -4.24 -0.01 0.01
CA ARG A 165 -4.85 0.00 -1.33
C ARG A 165 -4.60 -1.29 -2.10
N ILE A 166 -3.39 -1.85 -2.03
CA ILE A 166 -3.07 -3.15 -2.67
C ILE A 166 -3.96 -4.25 -2.09
N LEU A 167 -4.05 -4.33 -0.76
CA LEU A 167 -4.81 -5.37 -0.06
C LEU A 167 -6.31 -5.30 -0.37
N ARG A 168 -6.89 -4.09 -0.37
CA ARG A 168 -8.33 -3.87 -0.61
C ARG A 168 -8.76 -3.91 -2.08
N SER A 169 -7.83 -3.96 -3.02
CA SER A 169 -8.19 -4.07 -4.44
C SER A 169 -8.93 -5.38 -4.74
N ASP A 170 -9.79 -5.42 -5.76
CA ASP A 170 -10.55 -6.63 -6.14
C ASP A 170 -9.76 -7.58 -7.07
N ALA A 171 -8.43 -7.43 -7.13
CA ALA A 171 -7.60 -8.20 -8.04
C ALA A 171 -7.28 -9.62 -7.54
N GLN A 172 -6.75 -10.43 -8.47
CA GLN A 172 -6.21 -11.75 -8.18
C GLN A 172 -5.07 -11.67 -7.14
N LEU A 173 -4.88 -12.76 -6.39
CA LEU A 173 -3.93 -12.79 -5.27
C LEU A 173 -2.46 -12.63 -5.71
N LYS A 174 -2.04 -13.28 -6.81
CA LYS A 174 -0.63 -13.25 -7.26
C LYS A 174 -0.12 -11.82 -7.58
N PRO A 175 -0.85 -10.97 -8.33
CA PRO A 175 -0.46 -9.58 -8.49
C PRO A 175 -0.33 -8.80 -7.17
N LYS A 176 -1.23 -9.04 -6.20
CA LYS A 176 -1.13 -8.43 -4.87
C LYS A 176 0.14 -8.87 -4.14
N VAL A 177 0.42 -10.18 -4.13
CA VAL A 177 1.64 -10.74 -3.53
C VAL A 177 2.88 -10.06 -4.10
N GLN A 178 2.97 -9.95 -5.42
CA GLN A 178 4.10 -9.31 -6.08
C GLN A 178 4.20 -7.82 -5.72
N ALA A 179 3.10 -7.08 -5.69
CA ALA A 179 3.09 -5.66 -5.33
C ALA A 179 3.52 -5.42 -3.86
N VAL A 180 3.01 -6.21 -2.91
CA VAL A 180 3.42 -6.12 -1.49
C VAL A 180 4.89 -6.49 -1.32
N LYS A 181 5.38 -7.50 -2.05
CA LYS A 181 6.79 -7.89 -2.06
C LYS A 181 7.68 -6.77 -2.60
N THR A 182 7.28 -6.11 -3.69
CA THR A 182 7.97 -4.93 -4.21
C THR A 182 8.00 -3.82 -3.17
N LEU A 183 6.85 -3.50 -2.54
CA LEU A 183 6.76 -2.50 -1.48
C LEU A 183 7.74 -2.76 -0.33
N LEU A 184 7.80 -3.99 0.19
CA LEU A 184 8.73 -4.35 1.25
C LEU A 184 10.20 -4.18 0.83
N ARG A 185 10.55 -4.62 -0.38
CA ARG A 185 11.91 -4.44 -0.92
C ARG A 185 12.28 -2.96 -1.07
N THR A 186 11.36 -2.16 -1.59
CA THR A 186 11.54 -0.72 -1.75
C THR A 186 11.74 -0.03 -0.41
N LEU A 187 10.94 -0.38 0.61
CA LEU A 187 11.07 0.18 1.96
C LEU A 187 12.40 -0.19 2.60
N HIS A 188 12.85 -1.43 2.44
CA HIS A 188 14.14 -1.88 2.94
C HIS A 188 15.32 -1.13 2.29
N ALA A 189 15.30 -0.99 0.96
CA ALA A 189 16.36 -0.34 0.19
C ALA A 189 16.25 1.18 0.10
N SER A 190 15.17 1.78 0.62
CA SER A 190 14.87 3.20 0.40
C SER A 190 15.97 4.12 0.95
N PRO A 191 16.41 5.12 0.17
CA PRO A 191 17.25 6.21 0.65
C PRO A 191 16.44 7.35 1.28
N SER A 192 15.12 7.19 1.44
CA SER A 192 14.26 8.29 1.86
C SER A 192 14.64 8.77 3.25
N PRO A 193 14.88 10.08 3.43
CA PRO A 193 15.24 10.59 4.73
C PRO A 193 14.01 10.90 5.60
N PHE A 194 12.81 10.53 5.12
CA PHE A 194 11.53 10.65 5.82
C PHE A 194 11.04 9.31 6.39
N LEU A 195 11.74 8.22 6.05
CA LEU A 195 11.47 6.90 6.59
C LEU A 195 12.45 6.65 7.74
N ASP A 196 11.95 6.74 8.97
CA ASP A 196 12.71 6.29 10.14
C ASP A 196 12.82 4.76 10.08
N LYS A 197 13.97 4.27 9.62
CA LYS A 197 14.24 2.83 9.46
C LYS A 197 14.12 2.08 10.78
N SER A 198 14.57 2.68 11.89
CA SER A 198 14.53 2.06 13.20
C SER A 198 13.08 1.87 13.66
N ASN A 199 12.27 2.93 13.55
CA ASN A 199 10.85 2.87 13.89
C ASN A 199 10.06 1.95 12.94
N PHE A 200 10.33 2.01 11.65
CA PHE A 200 9.66 1.18 10.64
C PHE A 200 9.89 -0.31 10.88
N ILE A 201 11.14 -0.72 11.16
CA ILE A 201 11.48 -2.13 11.42
C ILE A 201 10.73 -2.68 12.64
N VAL A 202 10.53 -1.86 13.67
CA VAL A 202 9.89 -2.30 14.92
C VAL A 202 8.37 -2.35 14.79
N ASN A 203 7.76 -1.32 14.22
CA ASN A 203 6.31 -1.13 14.31
C ASN A 203 5.55 -1.55 13.05
N SER A 204 6.14 -1.37 11.88
CA SER A 204 5.39 -1.47 10.61
C SER A 204 5.82 -2.67 9.78
N LEU A 205 7.12 -2.98 9.73
CA LEU A 205 7.66 -4.13 9.02
C LEU A 205 7.02 -5.47 9.45
N PRO A 206 6.82 -5.79 10.75
CA PRO A 206 6.23 -7.07 11.15
C PRO A 206 4.81 -7.28 10.60
N ARG A 207 4.00 -6.22 10.63
CA ARG A 207 2.63 -6.23 10.08
C ARG A 207 2.65 -6.46 8.57
N TYR A 208 3.59 -5.86 7.86
CA TYR A 208 3.71 -6.00 6.41
C TYR A 208 4.20 -7.41 6.04
N ILE A 209 5.13 -7.97 6.81
CA ILE A 209 5.58 -9.36 6.70
C ILE A 209 4.41 -10.31 6.91
N ARG A 210 3.60 -10.11 7.97
CA ARG A 210 2.38 -10.88 8.21
C ARG A 210 1.43 -10.83 7.02
N CYS A 211 1.16 -9.64 6.48
CA CYS A 211 0.31 -9.48 5.29
C CYS A 211 0.88 -10.24 4.08
N LEU A 212 2.17 -10.10 3.79
CA LEU A 212 2.79 -10.78 2.66
C LEU A 212 2.78 -12.31 2.84
N PHE A 213 3.08 -12.78 4.06
CA PHE A 213 3.07 -14.21 4.37
C PHE A 213 1.68 -14.82 4.19
N GLN A 214 0.65 -14.19 4.75
CA GLN A 214 -0.74 -14.64 4.60
C GLN A 214 -1.16 -14.64 3.12
N LEU A 215 -0.90 -13.55 2.39
CA LEU A 215 -1.19 -13.49 0.96
C LEU A 215 -0.47 -14.58 0.17
N SER A 216 0.78 -14.89 0.53
CA SER A 216 1.57 -15.94 -0.13
C SER A 216 0.97 -17.33 0.11
N LEU A 217 0.45 -17.59 1.31
CA LEU A 217 -0.28 -18.83 1.61
C LEU A 217 -1.56 -18.92 0.80
N ASP A 218 -2.36 -17.85 0.78
CA ASP A 218 -3.64 -17.79 0.07
C ASP A 218 -3.46 -17.93 -1.45
N ALA A 219 -2.37 -17.37 -1.99
CA ALA A 219 -2.01 -17.46 -3.41
C ALA A 219 -1.31 -18.77 -3.80
N ALA A 220 -1.10 -19.68 -2.85
CA ALA A 220 -0.29 -20.90 -2.99
C ALA A 220 1.16 -20.65 -3.46
N GLU A 221 1.74 -19.49 -3.11
CA GLU A 221 3.15 -19.14 -3.33
C GLU A 221 4.05 -19.64 -2.18
N TYR A 222 4.06 -20.95 -1.95
CA TYR A 222 4.70 -21.55 -0.77
C TYR A 222 6.22 -21.33 -0.71
N GLN A 223 6.93 -21.27 -1.84
CA GLN A 223 8.36 -20.97 -1.82
C GLN A 223 8.64 -19.55 -1.32
N LEU A 224 7.77 -18.59 -1.67
CA LEU A 224 7.88 -17.22 -1.15
C LEU A 224 7.57 -17.20 0.35
N ALA A 225 6.52 -17.90 0.78
CA ALA A 225 6.17 -18.01 2.19
C ALA A 225 7.32 -18.60 3.04
N GLU A 226 8.00 -19.64 2.56
CA GLU A 226 9.20 -20.18 3.23
C GLU A 226 10.34 -19.15 3.28
N SER A 227 10.59 -18.44 2.19
CA SER A 227 11.62 -17.39 2.17
C SER A 227 11.33 -16.26 3.15
N ILE A 228 10.05 -15.94 3.38
CA ILE A 228 9.64 -14.94 4.39
C ILE A 228 9.96 -15.43 5.80
N LEU A 229 9.74 -16.71 6.11
CA LEU A 229 10.13 -17.29 7.39
C LEU A 229 11.65 -17.22 7.60
N ASP A 230 12.42 -17.57 6.57
CA ASP A 230 13.89 -17.53 6.60
C ASP A 230 14.41 -16.08 6.80
N GLN A 231 13.83 -15.11 6.09
CA GLN A 231 14.17 -13.70 6.26
C GLN A 231 13.78 -13.18 7.65
N THR A 232 12.64 -13.61 8.19
CA THR A 232 12.22 -13.21 9.54
C THR A 232 13.15 -13.78 10.60
N LEU A 233 13.58 -15.04 10.47
CA LEU A 233 14.60 -15.63 11.34
C LEU A 233 15.88 -14.79 11.37
N ILE A 234 16.40 -14.42 10.20
CA ILE A 234 17.60 -13.57 10.09
C ILE A 234 17.38 -12.20 10.74
N LEU A 235 16.22 -11.57 10.50
CA LEU A 235 15.88 -10.27 11.07
C LEU A 235 15.82 -10.29 12.61
N VAL A 236 15.26 -11.35 13.19
CA VAL A 236 15.15 -11.50 14.65
C VAL A 236 16.52 -11.85 15.26
N GLN A 237 17.29 -12.73 14.64
CA GLN A 237 18.60 -13.18 15.14
C GLN A 237 19.71 -12.13 15.00
N GLY A 238 19.77 -11.43 13.85
CA GLY A 238 20.83 -10.44 13.59
C GLY A 238 20.85 -9.29 14.59
N LYS A 239 19.71 -8.99 15.24
CA LYS A 239 19.63 -7.99 16.32
C LYS A 239 20.15 -8.50 17.67
N GLN A 240 20.14 -9.80 17.92
CA GLN A 240 20.65 -10.36 19.19
C GLN A 240 22.18 -10.27 19.28
N THR A 241 22.88 -10.31 18.13
CA THR A 241 24.35 -10.28 18.06
C THR A 241 24.97 -8.88 18.18
N GLU A 242 24.22 -7.81 17.92
CA GLU A 242 24.76 -6.43 17.98
C GLU A 242 24.71 -5.83 19.40
N THR A 243 23.90 -6.39 20.31
CA THR A 243 23.78 -5.95 21.71
C THR A 243 24.66 -6.78 22.64
N GLY A 244 25.99 -6.74 22.45
CA GLY A 244 26.97 -7.34 23.36
C GLY A 244 27.16 -6.61 24.71
N ASN A 245 26.17 -5.83 25.17
CA ASN A 245 26.20 -5.16 26.47
C ASN A 245 25.18 -5.81 27.41
N GLU A 246 25.69 -6.59 28.35
CA GLU A 246 24.98 -7.51 29.23
C GLU A 246 23.94 -6.90 30.20
N ASN A 247 23.61 -5.61 30.09
CA ASN A 247 22.75 -4.92 31.08
C ASN A 247 21.50 -4.23 30.54
N LYS A 248 21.04 -4.56 29.32
CA LYS A 248 19.65 -4.27 28.90
C LYS A 248 19.09 -5.44 28.09
N ARG A 249 18.58 -6.43 28.82
CA ARG A 249 17.80 -7.56 28.31
C ARG A 249 16.37 -7.11 27.89
N SER A 250 16.27 -5.98 27.19
CA SER A 250 14.98 -5.35 26.91
C SER A 250 14.96 -4.73 25.53
N LEU A 251 13.99 -5.18 24.75
CA LEU A 251 13.59 -4.81 23.39
C LEU A 251 14.20 -5.68 22.29
N SER A 252 13.78 -6.95 22.26
CA SER A 252 13.61 -7.66 20.99
C SER A 252 12.80 -6.73 20.07
N GLY A 253 13.47 -6.14 19.07
CA GLY A 253 12.84 -5.11 18.24
C GLY A 253 11.72 -5.66 17.33
N TYR A 254 11.50 -6.96 17.33
CA TYR A 254 10.44 -7.62 16.57
C TYR A 254 9.36 -8.09 17.56
N PRO A 255 8.08 -7.75 17.37
CA PRO A 255 7.03 -8.09 18.32
C PRO A 255 6.88 -9.59 18.52
N GLU A 256 6.91 -10.06 19.77
CA GLU A 256 6.78 -11.49 20.09
C GLU A 256 5.49 -12.11 19.57
N ASP A 257 4.37 -11.37 19.61
CA ASP A 257 3.09 -11.85 19.11
C ASP A 257 3.13 -12.17 17.60
N GLU A 258 3.97 -11.44 16.85
CA GLU A 258 4.21 -11.72 15.44
C GLU A 258 5.06 -12.99 15.26
N ILE A 259 6.04 -13.23 16.13
CA ILE A 259 6.84 -14.47 16.13
C ILE A 259 5.98 -15.67 16.50
N ARG A 260 5.16 -15.58 17.56
CA ARG A 260 4.20 -16.61 17.98
C ARG A 260 3.23 -16.93 16.86
N TRP A 261 2.69 -15.91 16.21
CA TRP A 261 1.76 -16.12 15.11
C TRP A 261 2.44 -16.77 13.90
N LEU A 262 3.60 -16.27 13.45
CA LEU A 262 4.32 -16.84 12.30
C LEU A 262 4.70 -18.30 12.55
N SER A 263 5.24 -18.61 13.72
CA SER A 263 5.58 -19.99 14.11
C SER A 263 4.35 -20.89 14.14
N THR A 264 3.24 -20.43 14.73
CA THR A 264 1.99 -21.21 14.79
C THR A 264 1.41 -21.47 13.40
N VAL A 265 1.28 -20.44 12.56
CA VAL A 265 0.72 -20.59 11.20
C VAL A 265 1.62 -21.45 10.34
N ALA A 266 2.95 -21.30 10.43
CA ALA A 266 3.90 -22.17 9.73
C ALA A 266 3.82 -23.63 10.18
N PHE A 267 3.62 -23.88 11.49
CA PHE A 267 3.44 -25.23 12.01
C PHE A 267 2.13 -25.86 11.54
N ASN A 268 1.03 -25.11 11.55
CA ASN A 268 -0.25 -25.58 10.99
C ASN A 268 -0.09 -25.96 9.51
N ARG A 269 0.69 -25.19 8.75
CA ARG A 269 0.99 -25.54 7.36
C ARG A 269 1.84 -26.82 7.24
N ALA A 270 2.74 -27.09 8.19
CA ALA A 270 3.45 -28.36 8.26
C ALA A 270 2.49 -29.54 8.49
N VAL A 271 1.48 -29.36 9.35
CA VAL A 271 0.40 -30.34 9.57
C VAL A 271 -0.38 -30.59 8.27
N ASP A 272 -0.72 -29.55 7.51
CA ASP A 272 -1.36 -29.74 6.20
C ASP A 272 -0.52 -30.64 5.26
N TYR A 273 0.80 -30.42 5.23
CA TYR A 273 1.70 -31.25 4.43
C TYR A 273 1.78 -32.68 4.94
N TYR A 274 1.76 -32.89 6.25
CA TYR A 274 1.68 -34.23 6.83
C TYR A 274 0.40 -34.96 6.39
N LEU A 275 -0.75 -34.29 6.49
CA LEU A 275 -2.03 -34.84 6.05
C LEU A 275 -2.05 -35.15 4.53
N ALA A 276 -1.27 -34.43 3.75
CA ALA A 276 -1.08 -34.66 2.31
C ALA A 276 0.03 -35.69 1.98
N ALA A 277 0.58 -36.40 2.98
CA ALA A 277 1.71 -37.33 2.84
C ALA A 277 2.96 -36.70 2.18
N ALA A 278 3.17 -35.40 2.39
CA ALA A 278 4.28 -34.62 1.87
C ALA A 278 5.36 -34.41 2.95
N ASP A 279 5.93 -35.51 3.46
CA ASP A 279 6.80 -35.54 4.64
C ASP A 279 7.98 -34.57 4.57
N MET A 280 8.61 -34.43 3.41
CA MET A 280 9.72 -33.51 3.20
C MET A 280 9.31 -32.04 3.43
N HIS A 281 8.12 -31.67 2.96
CA HIS A 281 7.57 -30.32 3.15
C HIS A 281 7.12 -30.11 4.59
N CYS A 282 6.50 -31.12 5.22
CA CYS A 282 6.16 -31.10 6.64
C CYS A 282 7.39 -30.79 7.50
N ARG A 283 8.48 -31.56 7.37
CA ARG A 283 9.71 -31.36 8.15
C ARG A 283 10.33 -29.98 7.93
N ARG A 284 10.35 -29.49 6.69
CA ARG A 284 10.90 -28.16 6.35
C ARG A 284 10.13 -27.02 7.01
N TRP A 285 8.80 -27.10 7.01
CA TRP A 285 7.94 -26.07 7.59
C TRP A 285 7.93 -26.14 9.12
N ALA A 286 7.83 -27.35 9.68
CA ALA A 286 7.89 -27.57 11.12
C ALA A 286 9.23 -27.11 11.71
N GLY A 287 10.35 -27.40 11.04
CA GLY A 287 11.68 -26.95 11.46
C GLY A 287 11.76 -25.42 11.58
N ARG A 288 11.32 -24.69 10.55
CA ARG A 288 11.27 -23.20 10.57
C ARG A 288 10.35 -22.66 11.66
N ALA A 289 9.18 -23.28 11.82
CA ALA A 289 8.22 -22.91 12.85
C ALA A 289 8.81 -23.05 14.26
N ILE A 290 9.48 -24.17 14.54
CA ILE A 290 10.18 -24.41 15.82
C ILE A 290 11.32 -23.41 16.00
N SER A 291 12.13 -23.17 14.97
CA SER A 291 13.23 -22.18 15.06
C SER A 291 12.73 -20.77 15.37
N LEU A 292 11.56 -20.37 14.84
CA LEU A 292 10.93 -19.09 15.19
C LEU A 292 10.38 -19.11 16.61
N ALA A 293 9.71 -20.20 17.00
CA ALA A 293 9.16 -20.35 18.36
C ALA A 293 10.23 -20.28 19.45
N ASP A 294 11.43 -20.79 19.18
CA ASP A 294 12.57 -20.75 20.10
C ASP A 294 13.11 -19.33 20.34
N LEU A 295 12.72 -18.36 19.51
CA LEU A 295 13.10 -16.95 19.65
C LEU A 295 12.14 -16.15 20.54
N VAL A 296 11.03 -16.76 20.98
CA VAL A 296 10.08 -16.12 21.91
C VAL A 296 10.64 -16.18 23.33
N GLU A 297 10.54 -15.08 24.07
CA GLU A 297 10.96 -15.02 25.48
C GLU A 297 9.91 -15.67 26.41
N ASP A 298 9.66 -16.97 26.23
CA ASP A 298 8.68 -17.76 27.00
C ASP A 298 9.30 -18.97 27.72
N ASP A 299 10.58 -18.85 28.11
CA ASP A 299 11.39 -19.96 28.63
C ASP A 299 11.42 -21.18 27.70
N GLY A 300 11.24 -20.98 26.39
CA GLY A 300 11.20 -22.01 25.36
C GLY A 300 9.94 -22.88 25.41
N ALA A 301 8.86 -22.40 26.03
CA ALA A 301 7.61 -23.14 26.17
C ALA A 301 6.98 -23.46 24.80
N LEU A 302 6.85 -22.46 23.92
CA LEU A 302 6.29 -22.65 22.59
C LEU A 302 7.14 -23.60 21.74
N GLY A 303 8.47 -23.43 21.77
CA GLY A 303 9.39 -24.33 21.07
C GLY A 303 9.28 -25.78 21.53
N ARG A 304 9.21 -26.02 22.85
CA ARG A 304 8.98 -27.38 23.41
C ARG A 304 7.64 -27.95 22.97
N LEU A 305 6.58 -27.14 23.00
CA LEU A 305 5.25 -27.57 22.56
C LEU A 305 5.26 -28.02 21.11
N LEU A 306 5.83 -27.22 20.19
CA LEU A 306 5.86 -27.55 18.76
C LEU A 306 6.71 -28.79 18.47
N ARG A 307 7.86 -28.97 19.14
CA ARG A 307 8.67 -30.20 19.02
C ARG A 307 7.89 -31.45 19.45
N GLY A 308 7.23 -31.39 20.61
CA GLY A 308 6.41 -32.49 21.10
C GLY A 308 5.22 -32.81 20.18
N LYS A 309 4.64 -31.80 19.52
CA LYS A 309 3.62 -32.03 18.48
C LYS A 309 4.20 -32.66 17.22
N LEU A 310 5.41 -32.28 16.80
CA LEU A 310 6.06 -32.86 15.63
C LEU A 310 6.37 -34.35 15.83
N GLU A 311 6.81 -34.73 17.02
CA GLU A 311 7.06 -36.15 17.38
C GLU A 311 5.79 -37.01 17.26
N MET A 312 4.61 -36.43 17.47
CA MET A 312 3.32 -37.13 17.27
C MET A 312 2.93 -37.29 15.80
N LEU A 313 3.55 -36.54 14.88
CA LEU A 313 3.28 -36.55 13.44
C LEU A 313 4.29 -37.41 12.67
N THR A 314 5.25 -38.03 13.34
CA THR A 314 6.29 -38.89 12.74
C THR A 314 6.14 -40.33 13.17
#